data_AF-A0A954XR05-F1
#
_entry.id   AF-A0A954XR05-F1
#
_cell.length_a   1.000
_cell.length_b   1.000
_cell.length_c   1.000
_cell.angle_alpha   90.00
_cell.angle_beta   90.00
_cell.angle_gamma   90.00
#
_symmetry.space_group_name_H-M   'P 1'
#
loop_
_entity.id
_entity.type
_entity.pdbx_description
1 polymer ?
#
loop_
_entity_poly.entity_id
_entity_poly.type
_entity_poly.pdbx_seq_one_letter_code
_entity_poly.pdbx_strand_id
1 'polypeptide(L)'
;AQVMDRATLIRSHQVADLGHILHSRHQYHWHTGYVPPQTVAAPHLGAWMARLLGPRNPVIPPFINIGQRLEGVGESEELKAFTTAGFLGSEYGPFNIPYPEDAGTAVRPPQGMTPSRFERRNKIYREMVQRSPVAEFASEYHQESMLRSMENAYRLLSSPERAAFDLEQEPREIFDRYNTGRFGRGCLLARRLTEAGARFIEVTTEYVPFLHWDTHENGHTTAQAMKEQIDRPIAQLVLDLEQRGLLDRTLIVLASEFSRDMMIEGVPGSTARDQSRAKADVMQELKQYGLHRHFTGGCSVLMFGGGMKQGFLYGATADERPCLVTDNPVSIDDMLATIYTAMGISPEAGLEIEKRPFYVTKDARGKAVRELFA
;
A
#
# COMPACT_ATOMS: atom_id res chain seq x y z
N ALA A 1 -8.69 0.99 -20.82
CA ALA A 1 -9.88 1.86 -20.69
C ALA A 1 -9.40 3.29 -20.43
N GLN A 2 -10.08 4.32 -20.91
CA GLN A 2 -9.67 5.72 -20.71
C GLN A 2 -10.31 6.23 -19.42
N VAL A 3 -9.51 6.49 -18.38
CA VAL A 3 -9.97 6.96 -17.06
C VAL A 3 -9.23 8.19 -16.54
N MET A 4 -8.27 8.73 -17.30
CA MET A 4 -7.42 9.85 -16.85
C MET A 4 -8.20 11.15 -16.64
N ASP A 5 -9.35 11.30 -17.30
CA ASP A 5 -10.32 12.36 -17.06
C ASP A 5 -10.97 12.30 -15.67
N ARG A 6 -10.91 11.16 -14.96
CA ARG A 6 -11.32 11.02 -13.55
C ARG A 6 -10.18 11.27 -12.57
N ALA A 7 -8.95 11.40 -13.04
CA ALA A 7 -7.76 11.47 -12.20
C ALA A 7 -7.44 12.89 -11.75
N THR A 8 -6.91 13.01 -10.53
CA THR A 8 -5.97 14.05 -10.15
C THR A 8 -4.55 13.48 -10.28
N LEU A 9 -3.74 14.02 -11.18
CA LEU A 9 -2.34 13.67 -11.35
C LEU A 9 -1.44 14.70 -10.67
N ILE A 10 -0.71 14.27 -9.65
CA ILE A 10 0.33 15.06 -8.99
C ILE A 10 1.66 14.67 -9.62
N ARG A 11 2.34 15.60 -10.31
CA ARG A 11 3.67 15.37 -10.90
C ARG A 11 4.81 15.94 -10.07
N SER A 12 4.47 16.73 -9.05
CA SER A 12 5.41 17.41 -8.17
C SER A 12 5.58 16.71 -6.82
N HIS A 13 5.28 15.41 -6.72
CA HIS A 13 5.53 14.70 -5.49
C HIS A 13 7.04 14.56 -5.27
N GLN A 14 7.53 14.92 -4.10
CA GLN A 14 8.95 14.84 -3.75
C GLN A 14 9.11 13.92 -2.54
N VAL A 15 9.95 12.90 -2.73
CA VAL A 15 10.29 11.98 -1.65
C VAL A 15 11.53 12.48 -0.94
N ALA A 16 11.60 12.26 0.37
CA ALA A 16 12.75 12.70 1.16
C ALA A 16 14.05 12.00 0.73
N ASP A 17 15.16 12.72 0.77
CA ASP A 17 16.48 12.11 0.71
C ASP A 17 16.81 11.45 2.05
N LEU A 18 16.82 10.11 2.06
CA LEU A 18 17.10 9.30 3.25
C LEU A 18 18.56 8.83 3.31
N GLY A 19 19.46 9.50 2.59
CA GLY A 19 20.89 9.21 2.47
C GLY A 19 21.21 8.09 1.49
N HIS A 20 20.44 6.98 1.53
CA HIS A 20 20.47 5.93 0.53
C HIS A 20 19.07 5.70 -0.02
N ILE A 21 18.95 5.63 -1.35
CA ILE A 21 17.70 5.32 -2.03
C ILE A 21 17.49 3.81 -1.98
N LEU A 22 16.95 3.33 -0.85
CA LEU A 22 16.65 1.92 -0.62
C LEU A 22 15.13 1.73 -0.60
N HIS A 23 14.66 0.68 -1.28
CA HIS A 23 13.23 0.37 -1.42
C HIS A 23 12.55 0.27 -0.06
N SER A 24 13.07 -0.57 0.85
CA SER A 24 12.45 -0.77 2.16
C SER A 24 12.33 0.52 2.98
N ARG A 25 13.34 1.39 2.96
CA ARG A 25 13.33 2.67 3.68
C ARG A 25 12.27 3.62 3.14
N HIS A 26 12.14 3.69 1.82
CA HIS A 26 11.18 4.58 1.18
C HIS A 26 9.76 4.01 1.25
N GLN A 27 9.59 2.69 1.19
CA GLN A 27 8.33 2.03 1.51
C GLN A 27 7.94 2.31 2.97
N TYR A 28 8.85 2.16 3.93
CA TYR A 28 8.60 2.51 5.33
C TYR A 28 8.16 3.98 5.47
N HIS A 29 8.87 4.90 4.82
CA HIS A 29 8.57 6.32 4.90
C HIS A 29 7.22 6.67 4.25
N TRP A 30 6.90 6.09 3.09
CA TRP A 30 5.61 6.26 2.42
C TRP A 30 4.44 5.83 3.31
N HIS A 31 4.59 4.68 3.97
CA HIS A 31 3.50 4.08 4.73
C HIS A 31 3.33 4.65 6.14
N THR A 32 4.39 5.21 6.73
CA THR A 32 4.36 5.68 8.12
C THR A 32 4.49 7.21 8.24
N GLY A 33 5.11 7.88 7.27
CA GLY A 33 5.53 9.28 7.38
C GLY A 33 6.79 9.48 8.22
N TYR A 34 7.38 8.41 8.77
CA TYR A 34 8.56 8.48 9.61
C TYR A 34 9.80 7.97 8.88
N VAL A 35 10.95 8.59 9.17
CA VAL A 35 12.24 8.18 8.60
C VAL A 35 12.88 7.16 9.54
N PRO A 36 13.21 5.93 9.10
CA PRO A 36 13.86 4.95 9.97
C PRO A 36 15.33 5.35 10.25
N PRO A 37 15.90 4.95 11.41
CA PRO A 37 15.29 4.15 12.46
C PRO A 37 14.38 4.97 13.38
N GLN A 38 13.33 4.33 13.91
CA GLN A 38 12.46 4.88 14.94
C GLN A 38 12.66 4.11 16.25
N THR A 39 12.53 4.79 17.39
CA THR A 39 12.65 4.15 18.71
C THR A 39 11.43 3.33 19.08
N VAL A 40 10.31 3.55 18.40
CA VAL A 40 9.07 2.78 18.50
C VAL A 40 8.64 2.32 17.13
N ALA A 41 7.91 1.22 17.04
CA ALA A 41 7.34 0.76 15.78
C ALA A 41 6.26 1.76 15.33
N ALA A 42 6.56 2.55 14.29
CA ALA A 42 5.63 3.51 13.71
C ALA A 42 4.45 2.77 13.04
N PRO A 43 3.20 3.16 13.31
CA PRO A 43 2.05 2.52 12.69
C PRO A 43 1.94 2.86 11.21
N HIS A 44 1.51 1.87 10.44
CA HIS A 44 1.11 2.04 9.05
C HIS A 44 -0.09 3.02 8.91
N LEU A 45 -0.21 3.75 7.79
CA LEU A 45 -1.36 4.64 7.56
C LEU A 45 -2.71 3.90 7.66
N GLY A 46 -2.75 2.67 7.18
CA GLY A 46 -3.91 1.77 7.30
C GLY A 46 -4.26 1.43 8.76
N ALA A 47 -3.26 1.29 9.62
CA ALA A 47 -3.47 1.07 11.05
C ALA A 47 -4.00 2.33 11.75
N TRP A 48 -3.49 3.51 11.37
CA TRP A 48 -4.07 4.79 11.81
C TRP A 48 -5.54 4.93 11.41
N MET A 49 -5.89 4.60 10.17
CA MET A 49 -7.28 4.63 9.70
C MET A 49 -8.15 3.62 10.45
N ALA A 50 -7.64 2.42 10.70
CA ALA A 50 -8.34 1.41 11.50
C ALA A 50 -8.58 1.89 12.94
N ARG A 51 -7.58 2.53 13.56
CA ARG A 51 -7.67 3.03 14.93
C ARG A 51 -8.63 4.20 15.09
N LEU A 52 -8.55 5.18 14.17
CA LEU A 52 -9.25 6.46 14.30
C LEU A 52 -10.68 6.42 13.74
N LEU A 53 -10.91 5.63 12.68
CA LEU A 53 -12.21 5.57 12.00
C LEU A 53 -12.96 4.26 12.22
N GLY A 54 -12.28 3.23 12.73
CA GLY A 54 -12.85 1.91 12.91
C GLY A 54 -13.27 1.21 11.60
N PRO A 55 -13.78 -0.02 11.71
CA PRO A 55 -14.35 -0.74 10.58
C PRO A 55 -15.66 -0.06 10.10
N ARG A 56 -15.91 -0.05 8.79
CA ARG A 56 -17.25 0.31 8.27
C ARG A 56 -18.21 -0.86 8.36
N ASN A 57 -17.70 -2.07 8.17
CA ASN A 57 -18.39 -3.32 8.41
C ASN A 57 -17.68 -4.05 9.56
N PRO A 58 -18.33 -4.34 10.70
CA PRO A 58 -17.70 -4.94 11.87
C PRO A 58 -17.14 -6.36 11.63
N VAL A 59 -17.52 -7.02 10.53
CA VAL A 59 -16.99 -8.32 10.12
C VAL A 59 -15.70 -8.16 9.31
N ILE A 60 -15.65 -7.18 8.40
CA ILE A 60 -14.53 -7.03 7.47
C ILE A 60 -13.36 -6.32 8.18
N PRO A 61 -12.13 -6.86 8.10
CA PRO A 61 -10.97 -6.20 8.70
C PRO A 61 -10.82 -4.76 8.19
N PRO A 62 -10.58 -3.77 9.07
CA PRO A 62 -10.46 -2.37 8.66
C PRO A 62 -9.18 -2.09 7.87
N PHE A 63 -8.13 -2.89 8.04
CA PHE A 63 -6.88 -2.80 7.29
C PHE A 63 -6.59 -4.15 6.63
N ILE A 64 -6.57 -4.17 5.30
CA ILE A 64 -6.27 -5.36 4.49
C ILE A 64 -5.07 -5.05 3.59
N ASN A 65 -4.08 -5.94 3.57
CA ASN A 65 -2.90 -5.84 2.71
C ASN A 65 -2.87 -7.02 1.75
N ILE A 66 -2.74 -6.75 0.45
CA ILE A 66 -2.89 -7.74 -0.63
C ILE A 66 -1.64 -7.73 -1.51
N GLY A 67 -1.06 -8.91 -1.73
CA GLY A 67 -0.01 -9.12 -2.72
C GLY A 67 1.43 -9.11 -2.18
N GLN A 68 1.65 -8.76 -0.91
CA GLN A 68 2.98 -8.72 -0.29
C GLN A 68 3.30 -10.00 0.51
N ARG A 69 4.42 -10.67 0.22
CA ARG A 69 5.01 -11.64 1.17
C ARG A 69 5.93 -10.91 2.14
N LEU A 70 5.79 -11.23 3.42
CA LEU A 70 6.63 -10.68 4.48
C LEU A 70 7.94 -11.47 4.65
N GLU A 71 7.92 -12.78 4.36
CA GLU A 71 9.06 -13.69 4.55
C GLU A 71 9.64 -14.18 3.22
N GLY A 72 10.95 -14.48 3.23
CA GLY A 72 11.62 -15.26 2.19
C GLY A 72 11.89 -14.54 0.87
N VAL A 73 11.72 -13.22 0.82
CA VAL A 73 11.81 -12.45 -0.43
C VAL A 73 12.41 -11.07 -0.18
N GLY A 74 13.39 -10.67 -0.98
CA GLY A 74 13.97 -9.32 -0.96
C GLY A 74 14.83 -8.98 0.25
N GLU A 75 14.77 -7.73 0.68
CA GLU A 75 15.50 -7.24 1.87
C GLU A 75 15.00 -7.91 3.16
N SER A 76 15.79 -7.82 4.24
CA SER A 76 15.52 -8.53 5.49
C SER A 76 14.15 -8.19 6.08
N GLU A 77 13.58 -9.13 6.84
CA GLU A 77 12.24 -8.99 7.42
C GLU A 77 12.10 -7.72 8.28
N GLU A 78 13.17 -7.36 9.00
CA GLU A 78 13.23 -6.17 9.84
C GLU A 78 13.08 -4.87 9.04
N LEU A 79 13.55 -4.86 7.79
CA LEU A 79 13.40 -3.73 6.87
C LEU A 79 12.00 -3.66 6.25
N LYS A 80 11.27 -4.79 6.22
CA LYS A 80 9.88 -4.87 5.73
C LYS A 80 8.83 -4.70 6.82
N ALA A 81 9.24 -4.49 8.07
CA ALA A 81 8.36 -4.38 9.24
C ALA A 81 7.52 -3.07 9.32
N PHE A 82 7.26 -2.40 8.19
CA PHE A 82 6.37 -1.23 8.12
C PHE A 82 4.89 -1.62 8.01
N THR A 83 4.58 -2.82 7.53
CA THR A 83 3.20 -3.33 7.37
C THR A 83 2.65 -3.85 8.71
N THR A 84 2.63 -3.00 9.73
CA THR A 84 2.23 -3.36 11.09
C THR A 84 1.33 -2.31 11.72
N ALA A 85 0.68 -2.68 12.82
CA ALA A 85 -0.04 -1.72 13.67
C ALA A 85 0.89 -0.78 14.46
N GLY A 86 2.20 -1.02 14.41
CA GLY A 86 3.13 -0.38 15.32
C GLY A 86 2.72 -0.58 16.78
N PHE A 87 2.81 0.49 17.56
CA PHE A 87 2.35 0.52 18.95
C PHE A 87 0.82 0.53 19.12
N LEU A 88 0.02 0.65 18.05
CA LEU A 88 -1.45 0.75 18.20
C LEU A 88 -2.09 -0.55 18.68
N GLY A 89 -1.41 -1.68 18.58
CA GLY A 89 -1.94 -2.99 19.01
C GLY A 89 -2.48 -3.82 17.85
N SER A 90 -2.47 -5.14 18.03
CA SER A 90 -2.69 -6.13 16.97
C SER A 90 -4.10 -6.12 16.36
N GLU A 91 -5.09 -5.53 17.02
CA GLU A 91 -6.43 -5.37 16.44
C GLU A 91 -6.47 -4.40 15.26
N TYR A 92 -5.48 -3.49 15.15
CA TYR A 92 -5.36 -2.52 14.07
C TYR A 92 -4.30 -2.95 13.03
N GLY A 93 -3.76 -4.16 13.16
CA GLY A 93 -2.80 -4.72 12.21
C GLY A 93 -3.46 -5.11 10.89
N PRO A 94 -2.68 -5.22 9.81
CA PRO A 94 -3.21 -5.65 8.52
C PRO A 94 -3.62 -7.12 8.55
N PHE A 95 -4.77 -7.41 7.94
CA PHE A 95 -5.07 -8.74 7.45
C PHE A 95 -4.29 -8.98 6.16
N ASN A 96 -3.19 -9.74 6.27
CA ASN A 96 -2.27 -9.99 5.15
C ASN A 96 -2.76 -11.12 4.24
N ILE A 97 -2.87 -10.85 2.95
CA ILE A 97 -3.23 -11.78 1.89
C ILE A 97 -2.11 -11.76 0.84
N PRO A 98 -1.08 -12.61 0.98
CA PRO A 98 0.04 -12.61 0.04
C PRO A 98 -0.37 -12.96 -1.39
N TYR A 99 -1.35 -13.85 -1.55
CA TYR A 99 -1.88 -14.32 -2.83
C TYR A 99 -3.40 -14.10 -2.88
N PRO A 100 -3.92 -13.24 -3.77
CA PRO A 100 -5.36 -12.97 -3.88
C PRO A 100 -6.20 -14.22 -4.19
N GLU A 101 -5.65 -15.17 -4.94
CA GLU A 101 -6.27 -16.47 -5.21
C GLU A 101 -6.58 -17.29 -3.94
N ASP A 102 -5.79 -17.12 -2.88
CA ASP A 102 -5.95 -17.86 -1.62
C ASP A 102 -6.86 -17.14 -0.63
N ALA A 103 -7.33 -15.92 -0.94
CA ALA A 103 -8.12 -15.09 -0.03
C ALA A 103 -9.37 -15.80 0.48
N GLY A 104 -10.09 -16.51 -0.39
CA GLY A 104 -11.27 -17.29 -0.01
C GLY A 104 -10.95 -18.43 0.96
N THR A 105 -9.81 -19.09 0.78
CA THR A 105 -9.35 -20.16 1.68
C THR A 105 -8.90 -19.60 3.02
N ALA A 106 -8.25 -18.44 3.04
CA ALA A 106 -7.77 -17.77 4.25
C ALA A 106 -8.91 -17.42 5.23
N VAL A 107 -10.12 -17.21 4.73
CA VAL A 107 -11.32 -16.90 5.53
C VAL A 107 -12.29 -18.08 5.67
N ARG A 108 -11.83 -19.30 5.40
CA ARG A 108 -12.61 -20.52 5.59
C ARG A 108 -12.04 -21.37 6.72
N PRO A 109 -12.87 -21.87 7.65
CA PRO A 109 -12.44 -22.94 8.53
C PRO A 109 -11.94 -24.14 7.70
N PRO A 110 -10.89 -24.84 8.16
CA PRO A 110 -10.38 -26.02 7.47
C PRO A 110 -11.47 -27.07 7.21
N GLN A 111 -11.30 -27.88 6.16
CA GLN A 111 -12.24 -28.95 5.84
C GLN A 111 -12.48 -29.88 7.05
N GLY A 112 -13.75 -30.21 7.29
CA GLY A 112 -14.15 -31.02 8.46
C GLY A 112 -14.21 -30.25 9.79
N MET A 113 -14.00 -28.93 9.79
CA MET A 113 -14.25 -28.09 10.96
C MET A 113 -15.75 -27.80 11.13
N THR A 114 -16.42 -28.51 12.02
CA THR A 114 -17.81 -28.21 12.39
C THR A 114 -17.89 -26.96 13.28
N PRO A 115 -19.03 -26.24 13.31
CA PRO A 115 -19.20 -25.06 14.18
C PRO A 115 -18.89 -25.36 15.65
N SER A 116 -19.38 -26.49 16.18
CA SER A 116 -19.13 -26.87 17.58
C SER A 116 -17.66 -27.19 17.86
N ARG A 117 -16.94 -27.78 16.89
CA ARG A 117 -15.49 -28.02 17.02
C ARG A 117 -14.71 -26.71 16.99
N PHE A 118 -15.12 -25.79 16.11
CA PHE A 118 -14.50 -24.46 16.00
C PHE A 118 -14.66 -23.67 17.31
N GLU A 119 -15.86 -23.65 17.89
CA GLU A 119 -16.13 -23.00 19.17
C GLU A 119 -15.29 -23.59 20.32
N ARG A 120 -15.23 -24.92 20.44
CA ARG A 120 -14.37 -25.58 21.45
C ARG A 120 -12.90 -25.24 21.29
N ARG A 121 -12.38 -25.23 20.05
CA ARG A 121 -10.98 -24.86 19.79
C ARG A 121 -10.72 -23.40 20.12
N ASN A 122 -11.64 -22.50 19.81
CA ASN A 122 -11.53 -21.09 20.16
C ASN A 122 -11.48 -20.90 21.68
N LYS A 123 -12.31 -21.61 22.45
CA LYS A 123 -12.27 -21.58 23.92
C LYS A 123 -10.90 -22.01 24.47
N ILE A 124 -10.38 -23.15 24.02
CA ILE A 124 -9.05 -23.65 24.45
C ILE A 124 -7.95 -22.66 24.06
N TYR A 125 -8.01 -22.08 22.86
CA TYR A 125 -7.02 -21.09 22.44
C TYR A 125 -7.03 -19.87 23.36
N ARG A 126 -8.20 -19.35 23.75
CA ARG A 126 -8.28 -18.22 24.70
C ARG A 126 -7.64 -18.56 26.05
N GLU A 127 -7.86 -19.77 26.55
CA GLU A 127 -7.21 -20.27 27.76
C GLU A 127 -5.68 -20.36 27.60
N MET A 128 -5.19 -20.73 26.42
CA MET A 128 -3.75 -20.75 26.11
C MET A 128 -3.15 -19.34 26.03
N VAL A 129 -3.83 -18.39 25.40
CA VAL A 129 -3.38 -16.99 25.34
C VAL A 129 -3.24 -16.39 26.74
N GLN A 130 -4.21 -16.66 27.62
CA GLN A 130 -4.18 -16.23 29.03
C GLN A 130 -3.01 -16.82 29.83
N ARG A 131 -2.41 -17.93 29.36
CA ARG A 131 -1.24 -18.57 29.97
C ARG A 131 0.05 -18.34 29.17
N SER A 132 0.00 -17.50 28.14
CA SER A 132 1.15 -17.24 27.27
C SER A 132 2.06 -16.16 27.87
N PRO A 133 3.33 -16.06 27.43
CA PRO A 133 4.20 -14.95 27.79
C PRO A 133 3.60 -13.58 27.46
N VAL A 134 2.70 -13.49 26.47
CA VAL A 134 1.99 -12.23 26.17
C VAL A 134 1.09 -11.82 27.34
N ALA A 135 0.39 -12.77 27.96
CA ALA A 135 -0.43 -12.49 29.14
C ALA A 135 0.41 -12.18 30.39
N GLU A 136 1.66 -12.63 30.44
CA GLU A 136 2.57 -12.36 31.56
C GLU A 136 3.31 -11.02 31.41
N PHE A 137 3.81 -10.70 30.22
CA PHE A 137 4.75 -9.59 30.02
C PHE A 137 4.20 -8.41 29.22
N ALA A 138 3.13 -8.58 28.43
CA ALA A 138 2.56 -7.46 27.69
C ALA A 138 1.70 -6.58 28.60
N SER A 139 1.62 -5.28 28.29
CA SER A 139 0.69 -4.37 28.97
C SER A 139 -0.76 -4.84 28.78
N GLU A 140 -1.65 -4.51 29.72
CA GLU A 140 -3.09 -4.78 29.64
C GLU A 140 -3.69 -4.36 28.29
N TYR A 141 -3.34 -3.17 27.78
CA TYR A 141 -3.78 -2.68 26.47
C TYR A 141 -3.46 -3.66 25.32
N HIS A 142 -2.22 -4.15 25.26
CA HIS A 142 -1.78 -5.08 24.22
C HIS A 142 -2.44 -6.47 24.38
N GLN A 143 -2.66 -6.93 25.61
CA GLN A 143 -3.37 -8.18 25.87
C GLN A 143 -4.81 -8.11 25.37
N GLU A 144 -5.53 -7.04 25.71
CA GLU A 144 -6.90 -6.84 25.23
C GLU A 144 -6.96 -6.68 23.71
N SER A 145 -6.02 -5.94 23.12
CA SER A 145 -5.95 -5.75 21.67
C SER A 145 -5.78 -7.09 20.94
N MET A 146 -4.95 -8.00 21.48
CA MET A 146 -4.82 -9.35 20.95
C MET A 146 -6.14 -10.14 21.02
N LEU A 147 -6.85 -10.06 22.15
CA LEU A 147 -8.15 -10.71 22.31
C LEU A 147 -9.22 -10.13 21.36
N ARG A 148 -9.22 -8.81 21.11
CA ARG A 148 -10.12 -8.17 20.14
C ARG A 148 -9.77 -8.57 18.71
N SER A 149 -8.48 -8.64 18.36
CA SER A 149 -8.01 -9.13 17.06
C SER A 149 -8.50 -10.55 16.77
N MET A 150 -8.37 -11.43 17.76
CA MET A 150 -8.90 -12.78 17.73
C MET A 150 -10.43 -12.86 17.54
N GLU A 151 -11.18 -12.05 18.28
CA GLU A 151 -12.63 -12.00 18.18
C GLU A 151 -13.07 -11.54 16.77
N ASN A 152 -12.38 -10.55 16.21
CA ASN A 152 -12.60 -10.10 14.84
C ASN A 152 -12.35 -11.24 13.82
N ALA A 153 -11.28 -12.03 13.99
CA ALA A 153 -11.02 -13.19 13.15
C ALA A 153 -12.12 -14.26 13.27
N TYR A 154 -12.58 -14.54 14.50
CA TYR A 154 -13.69 -15.47 14.72
C TYR A 154 -14.98 -14.98 14.04
N ARG A 155 -15.29 -13.69 14.16
CA ARG A 155 -16.44 -13.05 13.51
C ARG A 155 -16.37 -13.21 11.99
N LEU A 156 -15.22 -12.90 11.38
CA LEU A 156 -15.01 -13.07 9.94
C LEU A 156 -15.22 -14.52 9.48
N LEU A 157 -14.62 -15.49 10.18
CA LEU A 157 -14.69 -16.91 9.82
C LEU A 157 -16.11 -17.50 9.94
N SER A 158 -16.96 -16.89 10.76
CA SER A 158 -18.32 -17.37 11.04
C SER A 158 -19.41 -16.64 10.25
N SER A 159 -19.09 -15.54 9.57
CA SER A 159 -20.07 -14.71 8.89
C SER A 159 -20.17 -15.00 7.38
N PRO A 160 -21.33 -14.75 6.75
CA PRO A 160 -21.49 -14.86 5.29
C PRO A 160 -20.68 -13.82 4.50
N GLU A 161 -20.37 -12.65 5.08
CA GLU A 161 -19.61 -11.56 4.44
C GLU A 161 -18.19 -11.96 4.03
N ARG A 162 -17.65 -13.05 4.59
CA ARG A 162 -16.41 -13.68 4.12
C ARG A 162 -16.44 -14.06 2.63
N ALA A 163 -17.64 -14.20 2.05
CA ALA A 163 -17.84 -14.35 0.61
C ALA A 163 -17.15 -13.24 -0.21
N ALA A 164 -16.95 -12.05 0.34
CA ALA A 164 -16.22 -10.97 -0.33
C ALA A 164 -14.79 -11.35 -0.72
N PHE A 165 -14.16 -12.28 0.00
CA PHE A 165 -12.80 -12.76 -0.28
C PHE A 165 -12.74 -13.83 -1.38
N ASP A 166 -13.89 -14.35 -1.80
CA ASP A 166 -13.99 -15.43 -2.76
C ASP A 166 -14.14 -14.89 -4.18
N LEU A 167 -13.02 -14.90 -4.92
CA LEU A 167 -12.97 -14.43 -6.31
C LEU A 167 -13.77 -15.33 -7.27
N GLU A 168 -14.03 -16.58 -6.92
CA GLU A 168 -14.78 -17.53 -7.77
C GLU A 168 -16.26 -17.16 -7.88
N GLN A 169 -16.75 -16.27 -7.02
CA GLN A 169 -18.13 -15.76 -7.09
C GLN A 169 -18.32 -14.70 -8.18
N GLU A 170 -17.25 -14.24 -8.82
CA GLU A 170 -17.35 -13.29 -9.91
C GLU A 170 -17.67 -13.97 -11.24
N PRO A 171 -18.54 -13.37 -12.07
CA PRO A 171 -18.72 -13.83 -13.43
C PRO A 171 -17.38 -13.91 -14.16
N ARG A 172 -17.21 -14.96 -14.97
CA ARG A 172 -15.96 -15.23 -15.68
C ARG A 172 -15.46 -14.03 -16.49
N GLU A 173 -16.37 -13.32 -17.14
CA GLU A 173 -16.07 -12.12 -17.91
C GLU A 173 -15.44 -11.01 -17.06
N ILE A 174 -15.97 -10.76 -15.86
CA ILE A 174 -15.43 -9.77 -14.93
C ILE A 174 -14.06 -10.22 -14.42
N PHE A 175 -13.95 -11.49 -14.03
CA PHE A 175 -12.68 -12.08 -13.59
C PHE A 175 -11.58 -11.90 -14.65
N ASP A 176 -11.87 -12.23 -15.92
CA ASP A 176 -10.89 -12.16 -17.00
C ASP A 176 -10.44 -10.72 -17.31
N ARG A 177 -11.29 -9.70 -17.08
CA ARG A 177 -10.88 -8.28 -17.19
C ARG A 177 -9.79 -7.92 -16.18
N TYR A 178 -9.85 -8.46 -14.97
CA TYR A 178 -8.86 -8.22 -13.92
C TYR A 178 -7.68 -9.20 -13.93
N ASN A 179 -7.80 -10.37 -14.57
CA ASN A 179 -6.79 -11.42 -14.50
C ASN A 179 -5.55 -11.14 -15.38
N THR A 180 -4.83 -10.06 -15.09
CA THR A 180 -3.51 -9.70 -15.66
C THR A 180 -2.34 -10.25 -14.86
N GLY A 181 -2.61 -10.97 -13.76
CA GLY A 181 -1.60 -11.45 -12.82
C GLY A 181 -2.06 -11.27 -11.38
N ARG A 182 -1.12 -11.40 -10.43
CA ARG A 182 -1.40 -11.27 -8.99
C ARG A 182 -1.99 -9.90 -8.65
N PHE A 183 -1.37 -8.83 -9.14
CA PHE A 183 -1.84 -7.45 -8.88
C PHE A 183 -3.27 -7.23 -9.37
N GLY A 184 -3.58 -7.66 -10.60
CA GLY A 184 -4.92 -7.50 -11.16
C GLY A 184 -6.00 -8.29 -10.41
N ARG A 185 -5.73 -9.53 -10.00
CA ARG A 185 -6.61 -10.27 -9.07
C ARG A 185 -6.74 -9.58 -7.71
N GLY A 186 -5.67 -8.93 -7.24
CA GLY A 186 -5.68 -8.07 -6.06
C GLY A 186 -6.63 -6.87 -6.21
N CYS A 187 -6.64 -6.20 -7.36
CA CYS A 187 -7.61 -5.13 -7.65
C CYS A 187 -9.06 -5.66 -7.68
N LEU A 188 -9.30 -6.85 -8.24
CA LEU A 188 -10.64 -7.46 -8.21
C LEU A 188 -11.12 -7.72 -6.78
N LEU A 189 -10.22 -8.29 -5.96
CA LEU A 189 -10.45 -8.52 -4.53
C LEU A 189 -10.71 -7.21 -3.79
N ALA A 190 -9.90 -6.17 -4.06
CA ALA A 190 -10.08 -4.84 -3.47
C ALA A 190 -11.45 -4.24 -3.81
N ARG A 191 -11.93 -4.42 -5.05
CA ARG A 191 -13.30 -3.99 -5.42
C ARG A 191 -14.38 -4.75 -4.62
N ARG A 192 -14.28 -6.08 -4.46
CA ARG A 192 -15.23 -6.85 -3.61
C ARG A 192 -15.21 -6.39 -2.16
N LEU A 193 -14.00 -6.18 -1.63
CA LEU A 193 -13.82 -5.75 -0.24
C LEU A 193 -14.33 -4.33 -0.02
N THR A 194 -14.18 -3.45 -1.01
CA THR A 194 -14.76 -2.09 -0.97
C THR A 194 -16.29 -2.15 -0.93
N GLU A 195 -16.91 -3.01 -1.76
CA GLU A 195 -18.37 -3.26 -1.70
C GLU A 195 -18.81 -3.82 -0.35
N ALA A 196 -18.00 -4.72 0.24
CA ALA A 196 -18.27 -5.32 1.55
C ALA A 196 -18.02 -4.38 2.74
N GLY A 197 -17.48 -3.18 2.52
CA GLY A 197 -17.24 -2.18 3.56
C GLY A 197 -15.87 -2.27 4.25
N ALA A 198 -14.83 -2.72 3.54
CA ALA A 198 -13.45 -2.53 4.00
C ALA A 198 -13.12 -1.03 4.14
N ARG A 199 -12.30 -0.69 5.13
CA ARG A 199 -11.92 0.70 5.42
C ARG A 199 -10.67 1.14 4.65
N PHE A 200 -9.63 0.33 4.66
CA PHE A 200 -8.38 0.56 3.96
C PHE A 200 -7.89 -0.74 3.34
N ILE A 201 -7.56 -0.69 2.06
CA ILE A 201 -7.04 -1.82 1.29
C ILE A 201 -5.78 -1.36 0.58
N GLU A 202 -4.69 -2.08 0.80
CA GLU A 202 -3.46 -1.92 0.02
C GLU A 202 -3.30 -3.10 -0.93
N VAL A 203 -2.98 -2.80 -2.20
CA VAL A 203 -2.65 -3.80 -3.20
C VAL A 203 -1.28 -3.48 -3.74
N THR A 204 -0.34 -4.44 -3.66
CA THR A 204 1.03 -4.25 -4.13
C THR A 204 1.41 -5.25 -5.21
N THR A 205 2.32 -4.83 -6.08
CA THR A 205 3.03 -5.66 -7.06
C THR A 205 4.15 -6.48 -6.43
N GLU A 206 4.42 -6.30 -5.13
CA GLU A 206 5.48 -6.93 -4.33
C GLU A 206 6.89 -6.43 -4.68
N TYR A 207 7.67 -6.07 -3.65
CA TYR A 207 9.11 -5.83 -3.83
C TYR A 207 9.89 -7.13 -3.79
N VAL A 208 10.50 -7.46 -4.93
CA VAL A 208 11.53 -8.49 -5.07
C VAL A 208 12.68 -7.90 -5.88
N PRO A 209 13.93 -7.94 -5.38
CA PRO A 209 15.07 -7.34 -6.08
C PRO A 209 15.16 -7.79 -7.53
N PHE A 210 15.28 -6.83 -8.43
CA PHE A 210 15.38 -7.02 -9.88
C PHE A 210 14.17 -7.69 -10.55
N LEU A 211 13.03 -7.78 -9.86
CA LEU A 211 11.79 -8.38 -10.34
C LEU A 211 10.60 -7.43 -10.12
N HIS A 212 9.47 -7.78 -10.74
CA HIS A 212 8.23 -7.01 -10.71
C HIS A 212 8.41 -5.55 -11.14
N TRP A 213 8.36 -4.61 -10.21
CA TRP A 213 8.43 -3.17 -10.48
C TRP A 213 9.83 -2.60 -10.21
N ASP A 214 10.78 -3.41 -9.73
CA ASP A 214 12.18 -2.98 -9.63
C ASP A 214 12.85 -3.01 -11.02
N THR A 215 12.83 -1.86 -11.69
CA THR A 215 13.38 -1.67 -13.03
C THR A 215 14.90 -1.53 -13.06
N HIS A 216 15.61 -1.89 -11.97
CA HIS A 216 17.05 -1.62 -11.88
C HIS A 216 17.89 -2.34 -12.94
N GLU A 217 17.64 -3.61 -13.30
CA GLU A 217 18.49 -4.33 -14.27
C GLU A 217 18.04 -4.16 -15.74
N ASN A 218 16.74 -4.33 -16.03
CA ASN A 218 16.18 -4.38 -17.40
C ASN A 218 15.05 -3.36 -17.58
N GLY A 219 15.32 -2.08 -17.31
CA GLY A 219 14.27 -1.16 -16.91
C GLY A 219 13.14 -0.94 -17.92
N HIS A 220 13.43 -0.88 -19.22
CA HIS A 220 12.40 -0.72 -20.26
C HIS A 220 11.50 -1.94 -20.40
N THR A 221 12.10 -3.13 -20.50
CA THR A 221 11.36 -4.40 -20.60
C THR A 221 10.51 -4.63 -19.36
N THR A 222 11.09 -4.40 -18.17
CA THR A 222 10.38 -4.50 -16.89
C THR A 222 9.24 -3.49 -16.82
N ALA A 223 9.45 -2.24 -17.21
CA ALA A 223 8.40 -1.22 -17.22
C ALA A 223 7.27 -1.53 -18.21
N GLN A 224 7.57 -2.10 -19.39
CA GLN A 224 6.54 -2.55 -20.34
C GLN A 224 5.70 -3.68 -19.73
N ALA A 225 6.33 -4.71 -19.20
CA ALA A 225 5.63 -5.83 -18.55
C ALA A 225 4.79 -5.36 -17.35
N MET A 226 5.30 -4.41 -16.56
CA MET A 226 4.57 -3.82 -15.44
C MET A 226 3.32 -3.07 -15.91
N LYS A 227 3.41 -2.26 -16.98
CA LYS A 227 2.25 -1.54 -17.54
C LYS A 227 1.14 -2.50 -17.96
N GLU A 228 1.49 -3.61 -18.62
CA GLU A 228 0.52 -4.66 -19.00
C GLU A 228 -0.18 -5.30 -17.79
N GLN A 229 0.52 -5.39 -16.64
CA GLN A 229 -0.02 -5.94 -15.40
C GLN A 229 -0.96 -4.97 -14.67
N ILE A 230 -0.66 -3.66 -14.67
CA ILE A 230 -1.34 -2.69 -13.79
C ILE A 230 -2.40 -1.83 -14.52
N ASP A 231 -2.21 -1.47 -15.79
CA ASP A 231 -3.03 -0.47 -16.48
C ASP A 231 -4.51 -0.89 -16.55
N ARG A 232 -4.76 -2.08 -17.10
CA ARG A 232 -6.11 -2.62 -17.27
C ARG A 232 -6.87 -2.81 -15.94
N PRO A 233 -6.33 -3.48 -14.90
CA PRO A 233 -7.08 -3.68 -13.67
C PRO A 233 -7.31 -2.39 -12.87
N ILE A 234 -6.39 -1.41 -12.90
CA ILE A 234 -6.62 -0.11 -12.25
C ILE A 234 -7.75 0.64 -12.95
N ALA A 235 -7.72 0.71 -14.28
CA ALA A 235 -8.76 1.38 -15.03
C ALA A 235 -10.13 0.70 -14.83
N GLN A 236 -10.18 -0.64 -14.76
CA GLN A 236 -11.41 -1.37 -14.47
C GLN A 236 -11.90 -1.13 -13.02
N LEU A 237 -10.99 -1.05 -12.04
CA LEU A 237 -11.34 -0.74 -10.65
C LEU A 237 -12.02 0.63 -10.53
N VAL A 238 -11.47 1.65 -11.18
CA VAL A 238 -12.05 3.00 -11.21
C VAL A 238 -13.46 2.96 -11.81
N LEU A 239 -13.63 2.33 -12.96
CA LEU A 239 -14.93 2.22 -13.65
C LEU A 239 -15.95 1.42 -12.84
N ASP A 240 -15.54 0.32 -12.22
CA ASP A 240 -16.44 -0.51 -11.43
C ASP A 240 -16.93 0.22 -10.19
N LEU A 241 -16.05 0.96 -9.51
CA LEU A 241 -16.42 1.79 -8.36
C LEU A 241 -17.28 2.99 -8.77
N GLU A 242 -17.02 3.61 -9.93
CA GLU A 242 -17.86 4.67 -10.51
C GLU A 242 -19.27 4.13 -10.80
N GLN A 243 -19.38 3.03 -11.53
CA GLN A 243 -20.66 2.40 -11.88
C GLN A 243 -21.50 2.02 -10.65
N ARG A 244 -20.84 1.71 -9.52
CA ARG A 244 -21.50 1.33 -8.27
C ARG A 244 -21.77 2.51 -7.34
N GLY A 245 -21.45 3.74 -7.74
CA GLY A 245 -21.57 4.93 -6.88
C GLY A 245 -20.66 4.88 -5.65
N LEU A 246 -19.53 4.16 -5.76
CA LEU A 246 -18.54 3.99 -4.69
C LEU A 246 -17.35 4.94 -4.85
N LEU A 247 -17.04 5.37 -6.07
CA LEU A 247 -15.84 6.18 -6.33
C LEU A 247 -15.86 7.52 -5.58
N ASP A 248 -17.00 8.20 -5.48
CA ASP A 248 -17.11 9.48 -4.77
C ASP A 248 -16.78 9.37 -3.27
N ARG A 249 -16.93 8.18 -2.69
CA ARG A 249 -16.69 7.89 -1.27
C ARG A 249 -15.46 7.00 -1.02
N THR A 250 -14.68 6.71 -2.05
CA THR A 250 -13.48 5.89 -1.99
C THR A 250 -12.35 6.60 -2.72
N LEU A 251 -11.30 6.96 -1.99
CA LEU A 251 -10.07 7.47 -2.58
C LEU A 251 -9.19 6.29 -3.05
N ILE A 252 -8.90 6.23 -4.34
CA ILE A 252 -7.88 5.34 -4.90
C ILE A 252 -6.60 6.16 -5.03
N VAL A 253 -5.51 5.69 -4.43
CA VAL A 253 -4.18 6.28 -4.56
C VAL A 253 -3.26 5.28 -5.25
N LEU A 254 -2.66 5.67 -6.38
CA LEU A 254 -1.62 4.92 -7.07
C LEU A 254 -0.30 5.66 -6.91
N ALA A 255 0.67 5.01 -6.28
CA ALA A 255 1.98 5.56 -5.99
C ALA A 255 3.07 4.48 -6.02
N SER A 256 4.32 4.91 -6.06
CA SER A 256 5.52 4.14 -5.77
C SER A 256 6.38 4.95 -4.80
N GLU A 257 7.26 4.30 -4.07
CA GLU A 257 8.04 4.87 -3.00
C GLU A 257 9.13 5.86 -3.48
N PHE A 258 9.54 5.78 -4.74
CA PHE A 258 10.38 6.77 -5.43
C PHE A 258 10.32 6.56 -6.95
N SER A 259 11.07 7.36 -7.71
CA SER A 259 11.09 7.26 -9.17
C SER A 259 12.34 6.61 -9.74
N ARG A 260 12.27 6.31 -11.03
CA ARG A 260 13.27 5.59 -11.82
C ARG A 260 13.64 6.40 -13.04
N ASP A 261 14.92 6.73 -13.16
CA ASP A 261 15.42 7.45 -14.33
C ASP A 261 15.50 6.48 -15.50
N MET A 262 14.71 6.77 -16.53
CA MET A 262 14.58 5.95 -17.73
C MET A 262 15.82 6.03 -18.62
N MET A 263 16.67 7.05 -18.44
CA MET A 263 17.87 7.25 -19.25
C MET A 263 19.11 7.21 -18.35
N ILE A 264 19.94 6.17 -18.50
CA ILE A 264 21.30 6.22 -17.98
C ILE A 264 22.29 6.21 -19.14
N GLU A 265 22.81 7.38 -19.44
CA GLU A 265 23.99 7.52 -20.28
C GLU A 265 25.14 6.77 -19.61
N GLY A 266 25.72 5.80 -20.32
CA GLY A 266 27.01 5.25 -19.94
C GLY A 266 28.06 6.32 -20.16
N VAL A 267 28.64 6.87 -19.10
CA VAL A 267 29.70 7.88 -19.23
C VAL A 267 30.97 7.20 -19.75
N PRO A 268 31.52 7.61 -20.91
CA PRO A 268 32.79 7.08 -21.39
C PRO A 268 33.89 7.22 -20.32
N GLY A 269 34.59 6.13 -20.01
CA GLY A 269 35.60 6.10 -18.94
C GLY A 269 35.09 5.89 -17.50
N SER A 270 33.78 5.95 -17.24
CA SER A 270 33.23 5.64 -15.90
C SER A 270 33.32 4.15 -15.56
N THR A 271 33.66 3.83 -14.31
CA THR A 271 33.63 2.49 -13.70
C THR A 271 32.42 2.28 -12.80
N ALA A 272 31.50 3.26 -12.77
CA ALA A 272 30.34 3.22 -11.91
C ALA A 272 29.43 2.03 -12.29
N ARG A 273 29.06 1.23 -11.27
CA ARG A 273 28.29 0.00 -11.45
C ARG A 273 26.80 0.24 -11.69
N ASP A 274 26.35 1.48 -11.52
CA ASP A 274 24.99 1.97 -11.71
C ASP A 274 24.78 2.66 -13.07
N GLN A 275 25.56 2.27 -14.09
CA GLN A 275 25.45 2.78 -15.45
C GLN A 275 25.11 1.67 -16.46
N SER A 276 24.59 2.08 -17.63
CA SER A 276 24.42 1.16 -18.75
C SER A 276 25.74 0.44 -19.07
N ARG A 277 25.68 -0.89 -19.10
CA ARG A 277 26.85 -1.75 -19.43
C ARG A 277 27.20 -1.69 -20.91
N ALA A 278 26.29 -1.21 -21.76
CA ALA A 278 26.50 -1.03 -23.20
C ALA A 278 26.69 0.46 -23.53
N LYS A 279 27.93 0.94 -23.34
CA LYS A 279 28.30 2.34 -23.59
C LYS A 279 28.14 2.70 -25.06
N ALA A 280 27.44 3.79 -25.35
CA ALA A 280 27.30 4.37 -26.67
C ALA A 280 26.95 5.86 -26.56
N ASP A 281 27.35 6.65 -27.55
CA ASP A 281 27.03 8.07 -27.60
C ASP A 281 25.55 8.34 -27.97
N VAL A 282 24.86 7.33 -28.54
CA VAL A 282 23.45 7.39 -28.94
C VAL A 282 22.76 6.07 -28.59
N MET A 283 21.58 6.15 -27.98
CA MET A 283 20.73 4.98 -27.67
C MET A 283 19.93 4.54 -28.91
N GLN A 284 20.29 3.39 -29.48
CA GLN A 284 19.65 2.72 -30.62
C GLN A 284 19.17 1.29 -30.30
N GLU A 285 19.75 0.63 -29.30
CA GLU A 285 19.47 -0.75 -28.91
C GLU A 285 18.99 -0.83 -27.45
N LEU A 286 18.12 -1.81 -27.16
CA LEU A 286 17.53 -1.99 -25.82
C LEU A 286 18.60 -2.13 -24.70
N LYS A 287 19.73 -2.79 -25.00
CA LYS A 287 20.85 -2.98 -24.07
C LYS A 287 21.49 -1.66 -23.61
N GLN A 288 21.36 -0.59 -24.39
CA GLN A 288 21.95 0.72 -24.09
C GLN A 288 21.12 1.52 -23.09
N TYR A 289 19.81 1.27 -23.02
CA TYR A 289 18.96 1.87 -22.00
C TYR A 289 19.24 1.34 -20.59
N GLY A 290 19.92 0.19 -20.49
CA GLY A 290 20.60 -0.27 -19.28
C GLY A 290 19.74 -0.31 -18.02
N LEU A 291 20.40 0.03 -16.90
CA LEU A 291 19.83 0.06 -15.57
C LEU A 291 18.92 1.29 -15.41
N HIS A 292 17.80 1.22 -14.68
CA HIS A 292 17.08 2.43 -14.28
C HIS A 292 17.51 2.85 -12.86
N ARG A 293 18.06 4.05 -12.74
CA ARG A 293 18.62 4.57 -11.47
C ARG A 293 17.51 5.17 -10.62
N HIS A 294 17.66 5.06 -9.31
CA HIS A 294 16.72 5.64 -8.36
C HIS A 294 16.91 7.14 -8.25
N PHE A 295 15.80 7.88 -8.12
CA PHE A 295 15.83 9.29 -7.75
C PHE A 295 14.57 9.66 -6.96
N THR A 296 14.68 10.67 -6.11
CA THR A 296 13.62 11.11 -5.18
C THR A 296 13.10 12.53 -5.48
N GLY A 297 13.81 13.26 -6.35
CA GLY A 297 13.60 14.68 -6.60
C GLY A 297 12.32 15.05 -7.35
N GLY A 298 11.63 14.08 -7.98
CA GLY A 298 10.36 14.25 -8.66
C GLY A 298 9.65 12.91 -8.85
N CYS A 299 8.39 12.82 -8.47
CA CYS A 299 7.61 11.59 -8.50
C CYS A 299 6.18 11.91 -8.90
N SER A 300 5.47 10.89 -9.39
CA SER A 300 4.06 11.01 -9.75
C SER A 300 3.17 10.20 -8.83
N VAL A 301 2.04 10.79 -8.45
CA VAL A 301 0.97 10.13 -7.70
C VAL A 301 -0.34 10.38 -8.42
N LEU A 302 -1.11 9.33 -8.63
CA LEU A 302 -2.44 9.39 -9.22
C LEU A 302 -3.49 9.17 -8.15
N MET A 303 -4.49 10.04 -8.12
CA MET A 303 -5.63 9.94 -7.22
C MET A 303 -6.94 9.90 -8.03
N PHE A 304 -7.87 9.04 -7.60
CA PHE A 304 -9.22 8.97 -8.16
C PHE A 304 -10.25 8.95 -7.04
N GLY A 305 -11.38 9.64 -7.25
CA GLY A 305 -12.49 9.63 -6.31
C GLY A 305 -12.20 10.34 -4.99
N GLY A 306 -12.99 10.04 -3.96
CA GLY A 306 -12.79 10.56 -2.60
C GLY A 306 -12.81 12.09 -2.47
N GLY A 307 -13.53 12.78 -3.36
CA GLY A 307 -13.60 14.25 -3.40
C GLY A 307 -12.42 14.97 -4.04
N MET A 308 -11.51 14.24 -4.71
CA MET A 308 -10.44 14.85 -5.50
C MET A 308 -11.00 15.46 -6.79
N LYS A 309 -10.34 16.51 -7.30
CA LYS A 309 -10.66 17.08 -8.61
C LYS A 309 -10.51 16.02 -9.72
N GLN A 310 -11.35 16.13 -10.74
CA GLN A 310 -11.29 15.26 -11.91
C GLN A 310 -10.59 15.98 -13.06
N GLY A 311 -9.81 15.24 -13.86
CA GLY A 311 -9.06 15.78 -14.99
C GLY A 311 -8.05 16.86 -14.59
N PHE A 312 -7.53 16.78 -13.37
CA PHE A 312 -6.72 17.84 -12.77
C PHE A 312 -5.24 17.46 -12.72
N LEU A 313 -4.38 18.42 -12.99
CA LEU A 313 -2.94 18.25 -13.05
C LEU A 313 -2.28 19.22 -12.07
N TYR A 314 -1.55 18.69 -11.09
CA TYR A 314 -0.93 19.47 -10.04
C TYR A 314 0.60 19.41 -10.11
N GLY A 315 1.20 20.60 -10.13
CA GLY A 315 2.64 20.81 -10.16
C GLY A 315 3.35 20.37 -11.44
N ALA A 316 4.66 20.57 -11.44
CA ALA A 316 5.52 20.33 -12.59
C ALA A 316 6.90 19.79 -12.20
N THR A 317 7.52 19.12 -13.15
CA THR A 317 8.92 18.68 -13.13
C THR A 317 9.64 19.25 -14.34
N ALA A 318 10.97 19.22 -14.34
CA ALA A 318 11.78 19.74 -15.44
C ALA A 318 11.47 19.04 -16.79
N ASP A 319 11.43 19.80 -17.89
CA ASP A 319 10.97 19.31 -19.19
C ASP A 319 11.91 18.27 -19.84
N GLU A 320 13.22 18.51 -19.84
CA GLU A 320 14.19 17.68 -20.60
C GLU A 320 14.71 16.47 -19.80
N ARG A 321 14.45 16.44 -18.49
CA ARG A 321 14.71 15.29 -17.60
C ARG A 321 13.87 15.49 -16.33
N PRO A 322 12.65 14.93 -16.25
CA PRO A 322 11.67 15.23 -15.20
C PRO A 322 12.01 14.60 -13.84
N CYS A 323 13.28 14.64 -13.45
CA CYS A 323 13.80 14.08 -12.22
C CYS A 323 13.72 15.04 -11.02
N LEU A 324 13.42 16.32 -11.28
CA LEU A 324 13.33 17.38 -10.28
C LEU A 324 12.01 18.11 -10.42
N VAL A 325 11.33 18.31 -9.30
CA VAL A 325 10.16 19.20 -9.20
C VAL A 325 10.60 20.64 -9.45
N THR A 326 9.84 21.36 -10.28
CA THR A 326 10.03 22.78 -10.57
C THR A 326 8.94 23.64 -9.93
N ASP A 327 7.71 23.14 -9.84
CA ASP A 327 6.56 23.90 -9.33
C ASP A 327 5.71 23.08 -8.36
N ASN A 328 5.24 23.76 -7.30
CA ASN A 328 4.31 23.25 -6.29
C ASN A 328 4.70 21.90 -5.68
N PRO A 329 5.88 21.78 -5.04
CA PRO A 329 6.34 20.52 -4.46
C PRO A 329 5.36 19.99 -3.40
N VAL A 330 5.11 18.68 -3.44
CA VAL A 330 4.32 17.97 -2.43
C VAL A 330 5.22 16.98 -1.73
N SER A 331 5.59 17.30 -0.49
CA SER A 331 6.38 16.40 0.36
C SER A 331 5.58 15.14 0.76
N ILE A 332 6.25 14.13 1.32
CA ILE A 332 5.58 12.97 1.91
C ILE A 332 4.65 13.39 3.06
N ASP A 333 5.08 14.33 3.90
CA ASP A 333 4.27 14.82 5.02
C ASP A 333 2.97 15.49 4.52
N ASP A 334 3.06 16.31 3.48
CA ASP A 334 1.90 16.98 2.86
C ASP A 334 1.02 16.00 2.08
N MET A 335 1.60 14.98 1.45
CA MET A 335 0.88 13.91 0.78
C MET A 335 0.04 13.10 1.79
N LEU A 336 0.66 12.67 2.89
CA LEU A 336 -0.05 11.96 3.97
C LEU A 336 -1.11 12.85 4.62
N ALA A 337 -0.80 14.13 4.89
CA ALA A 337 -1.78 15.10 5.39
C ALA A 337 -2.99 15.23 4.45
N THR A 338 -2.75 15.22 3.14
CA THR A 338 -3.81 15.25 2.11
C THR A 338 -4.67 14.00 2.19
N ILE A 339 -4.05 12.81 2.25
CA ILE A 339 -4.77 11.53 2.37
C ILE A 339 -5.58 11.48 3.67
N TYR A 340 -5.01 11.85 4.81
CA TYR A 340 -5.74 11.89 6.09
C TYR A 340 -6.90 12.88 6.03
N THR A 341 -6.70 14.05 5.46
CA THR A 341 -7.76 15.06 5.30
C THR A 341 -8.90 14.52 4.42
N ALA A 342 -8.59 13.83 3.33
CA ALA A 342 -9.60 13.17 2.49
C ALA A 342 -10.41 12.11 3.24
N MET A 343 -9.77 11.44 4.20
CA MET A 343 -10.40 10.45 5.07
C MET A 343 -11.14 11.07 6.27
N GLY A 344 -11.16 12.40 6.40
CA GLY A 344 -11.78 13.11 7.53
C GLY A 344 -10.97 13.04 8.83
N ILE A 345 -9.69 12.72 8.75
CA ILE A 345 -8.74 12.69 9.88
C ILE A 345 -7.94 14.00 9.87
N SER A 346 -7.84 14.67 11.02
CA SER A 346 -6.94 15.82 11.15
C SER A 346 -5.49 15.38 10.91
N PRO A 347 -4.70 16.08 10.07
CA PRO A 347 -3.27 15.83 9.93
C PRO A 347 -2.48 15.98 11.24
N GLU A 348 -3.05 16.68 12.22
CA GLU A 348 -2.49 16.87 13.56
C GLU A 348 -2.96 15.82 14.58
N ALA A 349 -3.77 14.85 14.14
CA ALA A 349 -4.19 13.76 15.02
C ALA A 349 -2.97 12.99 15.54
N GLY A 350 -3.00 12.63 16.82
CA GLY A 350 -1.91 11.92 17.46
C GLY A 350 -2.31 11.31 18.79
N LEU A 351 -1.41 10.51 19.34
CA LEU A 351 -1.54 9.83 20.62
C LEU A 351 -0.29 10.10 21.46
N GLU A 352 -0.44 10.10 22.78
CA GLU A 352 0.72 10.10 23.68
C GLU A 352 1.15 8.65 23.95
N ILE A 353 2.40 8.33 23.58
CA ILE A 353 3.01 7.01 23.75
C ILE A 353 4.28 7.19 24.57
N GLU A 354 4.36 6.50 25.72
CA GLU A 354 5.49 6.62 26.65
C GLU A 354 5.84 8.08 27.01
N LYS A 355 4.81 8.92 27.23
CA LYS A 355 4.92 10.37 27.51
C LYS A 355 5.49 11.19 26.36
N ARG A 356 5.45 10.68 25.13
CA ARG A 356 5.86 11.39 23.90
C ARG A 356 4.68 11.43 22.92
N PRO A 357 4.39 12.59 22.32
CA PRO A 357 3.38 12.65 21.28
C PRO A 357 3.87 11.93 20.02
N PHE A 358 2.98 11.15 19.40
CA PHE A 358 3.19 10.50 18.12
C PHE A 358 1.99 10.80 17.23
N TYR A 359 2.24 11.33 16.04
CA TYR A 359 1.22 11.91 15.18
C TYR A 359 1.02 11.09 13.91
N VAL A 360 -0.12 11.28 13.24
CA VAL A 360 -0.40 10.68 11.93
C VAL A 360 0.49 11.25 10.82
N THR A 361 0.90 12.51 10.95
CA THR A 361 1.95 13.14 10.13
C THR A 361 3.09 13.54 11.04
N LYS A 362 4.34 13.41 10.58
CA LYS A 362 5.52 13.67 11.41
C LYS A 362 5.44 15.05 12.08
N ASP A 363 5.52 15.05 13.40
CA ASP A 363 5.46 16.25 14.26
C ASP A 363 4.22 17.14 14.03
N ALA A 364 3.12 16.60 13.49
CA ALA A 364 1.91 17.33 13.10
C ALA A 364 2.18 18.49 12.10
N ARG A 365 3.23 18.38 11.28
CA ARG A 365 3.67 19.46 10.37
C ARG A 365 3.10 19.35 8.96
N GLY A 366 2.58 18.18 8.58
CA GLY A 366 2.05 17.95 7.24
C GLY A 366 0.86 18.84 6.95
N LYS A 367 0.86 19.50 5.79
CA LYS A 367 -0.22 20.38 5.34
C LYS A 367 -0.91 19.75 4.14
N ALA A 368 -2.21 19.53 4.27
CA ALA A 368 -3.00 19.02 3.16
C ALA A 368 -2.97 20.00 1.98
N VAL A 369 -2.72 19.48 0.78
CA VAL A 369 -2.70 20.26 -0.46
C VAL A 369 -4.16 20.51 -0.87
N ARG A 370 -4.73 21.61 -0.36
CA ARG A 370 -6.15 21.94 -0.52
C ARG A 370 -6.59 22.08 -1.97
N GLU A 371 -5.67 22.45 -2.86
CA GLU A 371 -5.93 22.62 -4.29
C GLU A 371 -6.31 21.31 -5.01
N LEU A 372 -6.01 20.15 -4.43
CA LEU A 372 -6.36 18.84 -5.00
C LEU A 372 -7.85 18.48 -4.82
N PHE A 373 -8.53 19.08 -3.85
CA PHE A 373 -9.93 18.79 -3.53
C PHE A 373 -10.89 19.60 -4.40
N ALA A 374 -12.03 18.99 -4.76
CA ALA A 374 -13.06 19.58 -5.63
C ALA A 374 -13.94 20.64 -4.95
#